data_AF-A0A382GTJ0-F1
#
_entry.id   AF-A0A382GTJ0-F1
#
_cell.length_a   1.000
_cell.length_b   1.000
_cell.length_c   1.000
_cell.angle_alpha   90.00
_cell.angle_beta   90.00
_cell.angle_gamma   90.00
#
_symmetry.space_group_name_H-M   'P 1'
#
loop_
_entity.id
_entity.type
_entity.pdbx_description
1 polymer ?
#
loop_
_entity_poly.entity_id
_entity_poly.type
_entity_poly.pdbx_seq_one_letter_code
_entity_poly.pdbx_strand_id
1 'polypeptide(L)' 'MGRKITLIGAGLTGPLLAAYLTQHGYEVDIYERRSDMRKET' A
#
# COMPACT_ATOMS: atom_id res chain seq x y z
N MET A 1 6.00 -8.35 17.56
CA MET A 1 4.64 -7.95 17.14
C MET A 1 4.79 -6.75 16.20
N GLY A 2 4.80 -6.99 14.88
CA GLY A 2 4.88 -5.91 13.90
C GLY A 2 3.64 -5.02 14.02
N ARG A 3 3.82 -3.70 14.03
CA ARG A 3 2.66 -2.78 14.05
C ARG A 3 1.99 -2.85 12.68
N LYS A 4 0.69 -3.16 12.67
CA LYS A 4 -0.12 -3.17 11.46
C LYS A 4 -0.54 -1.74 11.09
N ILE A 5 -0.35 -1.35 9.83
CA ILE A 5 -0.65 -0.03 9.28
C ILE A 5 -1.60 -0.19 8.10
N THR A 6 -2.70 0.55 8.12
CA THR A 6 -3.62 0.63 6.97
C THR A 6 -3.39 1.94 6.23
N LEU A 7 -3.11 1.84 4.94
CA LEU A 7 -2.92 2.96 4.02
C LEU A 7 -4.11 3.07 3.06
N ILE A 8 -4.62 4.29 2.90
CA ILE A 8 -5.73 4.59 1.99
C ILE A 8 -5.20 5.41 0.81
N GLY A 9 -5.37 4.89 -0.40
CA GLY A 9 -4.92 5.47 -1.66
C GLY A 9 -3.68 4.77 -2.24
N ALA A 10 -3.82 4.21 -3.45
CA ALA A 10 -2.71 3.65 -4.23
C ALA A 10 -2.37 4.59 -5.40
N GLY A 11 -2.17 5.87 -5.10
CA GLY A 11 -1.60 6.86 -6.03
C GLY A 11 -0.09 6.66 -6.23
N LEU A 12 0.66 7.73 -6.48
CA LEU A 12 2.13 7.62 -6.60
C LEU A 12 2.80 7.35 -5.24
N THR A 13 2.38 8.07 -4.20
CA THR A 13 3.03 8.03 -2.88
C THR A 13 2.59 6.85 -2.02
N GLY A 14 1.40 6.30 -2.24
CA GLY A 14 0.87 5.18 -1.46
C GLY A 14 1.76 3.92 -1.52
N PRO A 15 2.03 3.37 -2.72
CA PRO A 15 2.93 2.23 -2.88
C PRO A 15 4.36 2.51 -2.43
N LEU A 16 4.86 3.74 -2.63
CA LEU A 16 6.19 4.15 -2.16
C LEU A 16 6.29 4.07 -0.63
N LEU A 17 5.33 4.65 0.08
CA LEU A 17 5.29 4.62 1.55
C LEU A 17 5.09 3.20 2.07
N ALA A 18 4.24 2.40 1.42
CA ALA A 18 4.03 1.01 1.81
C ALA A 18 5.30 0.17 1.64
N ALA A 19 6.02 0.33 0.52
CA ALA A 19 7.28 -0.36 0.31
C ALA A 19 8.31 0.02 1.39
N TYR A 20 8.43 1.31 1.70
CA TYR A 20 9.31 1.81 2.75
C TYR A 20 8.95 1.22 4.13
N LEU A 21 7.68 1.24 4.53
CA LEU A 21 7.23 0.72 5.82
C LEU A 21 7.40 -0.80 5.92
N THR A 22 7.09 -1.55 4.86
CA THR A 22 7.31 -3.01 4.83
C THR A 22 8.79 -3.36 5.00
N GLN A 23 9.71 -2.60 4.39
CA GLN A 23 11.15 -2.77 4.60
C GLN A 23 11.60 -2.54 6.05
N HIS A 24 10.83 -1.77 6.84
CA HIS A 24 11.11 -1.49 8.25
C HIS A 24 10.33 -2.42 9.20
N GLY A 25 9.76 -3.51 8.69
CA GLY A 25 9.12 -4.56 9.51
C GLY A 25 7.69 -4.26 9.93
N TYR A 26 7.02 -3.31 9.25
CA TYR A 26 5.59 -3.08 9.43
C TYR A 26 4.77 -4.00 8.52
N GLU A 27 3.61 -4.43 9.01
CA GLU A 27 2.60 -5.09 8.19
C GLU A 27 1.69 -4.01 7.59
N VAL A 28 1.64 -3.91 6.26
CA VAL A 28 0.98 -2.79 5.57
C VAL A 28 -0.10 -3.29 4.62
N ASP A 29 -1.33 -2.85 4.84
CA ASP A 29 -2.45 -3.05 3.92
C ASP A 29 -2.76 -1.74 3.18
N ILE A 30 -2.74 -1.74 1.84
CA ILE A 30 -3.19 -0.60 1.03
C ILE A 30 -4.57 -0.87 0.44
N TYR A 31 -5.47 0.10 0.56
CA TYR A 31 -6.76 0.11 -0.12
C TYR A 31 -6.84 1.26 -1.12
N GLU A 32 -7.39 1.00 -2.29
CA GLU A 32 -7.63 1.99 -3.34
C GLU A 32 -9.07 1.85 -3.82
N ARG A 33 -9.71 2.98 -4.14
CA ARG A 33 -11.10 3.00 -4.61
C ARG A 33 -11.21 2.50 -6.05
N ARG A 34 -10.22 2.81 -6.88
CA ARG A 34 -10.17 2.41 -8.29
C ARG A 34 -9.89 0.91 -8.42
N SER A 35 -10.34 0.31 -9.52
CA SER A 35 -9.88 -1.01 -9.94
C SER A 35 -8.37 -1.00 -10.16
N ASP A 36 -7.76 -2.18 -10.13
CA ASP A 36 -6.35 -2.34 -10.46
C ASP A 36 -6.14 -2.02 -11.95
N MET A 37 -5.62 -0.82 -12.23
CA MET A 37 -5.36 -0.34 -13.59
C MET A 37 -4.43 -1.26 -14.40
N ARG A 38 -3.66 -2.13 -13.74
CA ARG A 38 -2.77 -3.10 -14.40
C ARG A 38 -3.54 -4.29 -14.99
N LYS A 39 -4.82 -4.44 -14.65
CA LYS A 39 -5.70 -5.52 -15.10
C LYS A 39 -6.70 -5.07 -16.17
N GLU A 40 -6.76 -3.78 -16.46
CA GLU A 40 -7.58 -3.25 -17.57
C GLU A 40 -6.88 -3.63 -18.89
N THR A 41 -7.56 -4.40 -19.74
CA THR A 41 -7.10 -4.84 -21.08
C THR A 41 -7.86 -4.12 -22.17
#